data_AF-A0A9D6P5X6-F1
#
_entry.id   AF-A0A9D6P5X6-F1
#
_cell.length_a   1.000
_cell.length_b   1.000
_cell.length_c   1.000
_cell.angle_alpha   90.00
_cell.angle_beta   90.00
_cell.angle_gamma   90.00
#
_symmetry.space_group_name_H-M   'P 1'
#
loop_
_entity.id
_entity.type
_entity.pdbx_description
1 polymer ?
#
loop_
_entity_poly.entity_id
_entity_poly.type
_entity_poly.pdbx_seq_one_letter_code
_entity_poly.pdbx_strand_id
1 'polypeptide(L)'
;MKILIFIILIIFAATGYYVLQNGIPDNIPVEIVSTKISRDLAVEKVKNLPEVQEYLKNVPNGKIEVDNELEGEHNVHVYEVRNGHTATFNWYRVSIKSGEVKPEFEVTPSTTGTILGKLCYPSEMLPPGKIEAKRLSDGNIFTQDYPGNQNGGKSSYAFELEEGDYYIRYNVDNKLFGYSTTVCPTGNEKTCADTKQRIPVMAAVKDGQELKNYDLCDYFYKDSNAPKF
;
A
#
# COMPACT_ATOMS: atom_id res chain seq x y z
N MET A 1 -12.18 -41.12 -62.13
CA MET A 1 -11.94 -40.93 -60.68
C MET A 1 -10.46 -41.05 -60.28
N LYS A 2 -9.72 -42.10 -60.70
CA LYS A 2 -8.29 -42.27 -60.35
C LYS A 2 -7.35 -41.18 -60.88
N ILE A 3 -7.62 -40.63 -62.08
CA ILE A 3 -6.80 -39.56 -62.68
C ILE A 3 -6.95 -38.23 -61.92
N LEU A 4 -8.16 -37.92 -61.43
CA LEU A 4 -8.43 -36.69 -60.67
C LEU A 4 -7.67 -36.67 -59.33
N ILE A 5 -7.62 -37.82 -58.65
CA ILE A 5 -6.88 -37.97 -57.38
C ILE A 5 -5.38 -37.78 -57.59
N PHE A 6 -4.84 -38.26 -58.73
CA PHE A 6 -3.43 -38.13 -59.04
C PHE A 6 -3.04 -36.66 -59.33
N ILE A 7 -3.89 -35.91 -60.01
CA ILE A 7 -3.67 -34.47 -60.27
C ILE A 7 -3.69 -33.67 -58.97
N ILE A 8 -4.63 -33.97 -58.06
CA ILE A 8 -4.71 -33.30 -56.74
C ILE A 8 -3.44 -33.55 -55.92
N LEU A 9 -2.92 -34.78 -55.90
CA LEU A 9 -1.69 -35.11 -55.17
C LEU A 9 -0.46 -34.39 -55.74
N ILE A 10 -0.36 -34.24 -57.07
CA ILE A 10 0.72 -33.48 -57.71
C ILE A 10 0.63 -31.99 -57.33
N ILE A 11 -0.57 -31.42 -57.29
CA ILE A 11 -0.77 -30.03 -56.88
C ILE A 11 -0.31 -29.84 -55.43
N PHE A 12 -0.73 -30.71 -54.51
CA PHE A 12 -0.32 -30.64 -53.10
C PHE A 12 1.19 -30.79 -52.91
N ALA A 13 1.83 -31.71 -53.64
CA ALA A 13 3.27 -31.91 -53.61
C ALA A 13 4.03 -30.68 -54.14
N ALA A 14 3.55 -30.09 -55.24
CA ALA A 14 4.13 -28.88 -55.82
C ALA A 14 3.98 -27.66 -54.88
N THR A 15 2.81 -27.47 -54.27
CA THR A 15 2.61 -26.41 -53.27
C THR A 15 3.45 -26.62 -52.02
N GLY A 16 3.56 -27.85 -51.52
CA GLY A 16 4.40 -28.17 -50.37
C GLY A 16 5.88 -27.91 -50.64
N TYR A 17 6.37 -28.29 -51.82
CA TYR A 17 7.74 -28.03 -52.25
C TYR A 17 8.03 -26.54 -52.42
N TYR A 18 7.07 -25.77 -52.97
CA TYR A 18 7.20 -24.33 -53.14
C TYR A 18 7.28 -23.58 -51.80
N VAL A 19 6.45 -23.95 -50.82
CA VAL A 19 6.48 -23.37 -49.46
C VAL A 19 7.77 -23.72 -48.73
N LEU A 20 8.33 -24.91 -48.96
CA LEU A 20 9.60 -25.32 -48.36
C LEU A 20 10.80 -24.51 -48.87
N GLN A 21 10.78 -24.12 -50.15
CA GLN A 21 11.88 -23.36 -50.77
C GLN A 21 11.79 -21.86 -50.51
N ASN A 22 10.59 -21.29 -50.50
CA ASN A 22 10.41 -19.84 -50.46
C ASN A 22 10.00 -19.29 -49.08
N GLY A 23 9.84 -20.16 -48.09
CA GLY A 23 9.27 -19.79 -46.79
C GLY A 23 7.77 -19.50 -46.89
N ILE A 24 7.12 -19.37 -45.73
CA ILE A 24 5.74 -18.90 -45.66
C ILE A 24 5.77 -17.41 -46.03
N PRO A 25 4.96 -16.91 -46.98
CA PRO A 25 4.92 -15.49 -47.30
C PRO A 25 4.51 -14.70 -46.04
N ASP A 26 5.34 -13.72 -45.65
CA ASP A 26 5.14 -12.85 -44.47
C ASP A 26 3.86 -12.00 -44.51
N ASN A 27 3.08 -12.09 -45.59
CA ASN A 27 1.85 -11.35 -45.81
C ASN A 27 0.62 -12.27 -45.84
N ILE A 28 0.48 -13.16 -44.86
CA ILE A 28 -0.87 -13.56 -44.45
C ILE A 28 -1.42 -12.35 -43.69
N PRO A 29 -2.45 -11.65 -44.19
CA PRO A 29 -3.12 -10.66 -43.37
C PRO A 29 -3.63 -11.41 -42.13
N VAL A 30 -3.00 -11.17 -40.99
CA VAL A 30 -3.56 -11.51 -39.69
C VAL A 30 -4.83 -10.69 -39.63
N GLU A 31 -5.95 -11.34 -39.94
CA GLU A 31 -7.26 -10.83 -39.58
C GLU A 31 -7.18 -10.64 -38.07
N ILE A 32 -6.98 -9.40 -37.63
CA ILE A 32 -7.01 -9.03 -36.23
C ILE A 32 -8.45 -9.29 -35.82
N VAL A 33 -8.73 -10.53 -35.41
CA VAL A 33 -9.94 -10.87 -34.70
C VAL A 33 -9.89 -10.00 -33.47
N SER A 34 -10.56 -8.85 -33.55
CA SER A 34 -10.80 -7.93 -32.45
C SER A 34 -11.59 -8.74 -31.43
N THR A 35 -10.88 -9.48 -30.59
CA THR A 35 -11.45 -10.29 -29.54
C THR A 35 -11.89 -9.31 -28.47
N LYS A 36 -13.18 -8.98 -28.54
CA LYS A 36 -13.91 -8.24 -27.51
C LYS A 36 -13.46 -8.79 -26.15
N ILE A 37 -12.83 -7.96 -25.31
CA ILE A 37 -12.48 -8.37 -23.94
C ILE A 37 -13.76 -8.83 -23.24
N SER A 38 -13.73 -10.02 -22.64
CA SER A 38 -14.87 -10.56 -21.89
C SER A 38 -15.03 -9.86 -20.54
N ARG A 39 -16.22 -9.97 -19.94
CA ARG A 39 -16.50 -9.44 -18.59
C ARG A 39 -15.55 -10.05 -17.55
N ASP A 40 -15.32 -11.36 -17.63
CA ASP A 40 -14.43 -12.08 -16.70
C ASP A 40 -12.98 -11.60 -16.84
N LEU A 41 -12.51 -11.37 -18.07
CA LEU A 41 -11.17 -10.86 -18.31
C LEU A 41 -11.01 -9.40 -17.85
N ALA A 42 -12.08 -8.58 -17.93
CA ALA A 42 -12.08 -7.22 -17.38
C ALA A 42 -11.97 -7.25 -15.84
N VAL A 43 -12.73 -8.13 -15.18
CA VAL A 43 -12.63 -8.36 -13.74
C VAL A 43 -11.24 -8.85 -13.35
N GLU A 44 -10.67 -9.80 -14.10
CA GLU A 44 -9.33 -10.32 -13.84
C GLU A 44 -8.25 -9.23 -13.97
N LYS A 45 -8.34 -8.38 -14.99
CA LYS A 45 -7.43 -7.22 -15.18
C LYS A 45 -7.50 -6.27 -13.99
N VAL A 46 -8.70 -5.91 -13.52
CA VAL A 46 -8.88 -5.01 -12.37
C VAL A 46 -8.41 -5.68 -11.08
N LYS A 47 -8.69 -6.96 -10.88
CA LYS A 47 -8.25 -7.73 -9.71
C LYS A 47 -6.72 -7.81 -9.58
N ASN A 48 -6.00 -7.70 -10.69
CA ASN A 48 -4.53 -7.73 -10.73
C ASN A 48 -3.87 -6.35 -10.54
N LEU A 49 -4.65 -5.28 -10.33
CA LEU A 49 -4.09 -3.97 -9.99
C LEU A 49 -3.55 -3.96 -8.55
N PRO A 50 -2.36 -3.39 -8.27
CA PRO A 50 -1.75 -3.41 -6.94
C PRO A 50 -2.66 -2.86 -5.84
N GLU A 51 -3.32 -1.73 -6.09
CA GLU A 51 -4.20 -1.08 -5.13
C GLU A 51 -5.48 -1.90 -4.85
N VAL A 52 -5.97 -2.65 -5.85
CA VAL A 52 -7.12 -3.55 -5.69
C VAL A 52 -6.71 -4.79 -4.89
N GLN A 53 -5.51 -5.32 -5.11
CA GLN A 53 -4.98 -6.43 -4.33
C GLN A 53 -4.80 -6.04 -2.85
N GLU A 54 -4.24 -4.86 -2.58
CA GLU A 54 -4.08 -4.36 -1.22
C GLU A 54 -5.45 -4.11 -0.55
N TYR A 55 -6.41 -3.56 -1.28
CA TYR A 55 -7.79 -3.44 -0.81
C TYR A 55 -8.38 -4.80 -0.40
N LEU A 56 -8.33 -5.81 -1.29
CA LEU A 56 -8.90 -7.13 -1.03
C LEU A 56 -8.21 -7.89 0.12
N LYS A 57 -6.94 -7.60 0.39
CA LYS A 57 -6.21 -8.14 1.55
C LYS A 57 -6.76 -7.58 2.87
N ASN A 58 -7.09 -6.30 2.89
CA ASN A 58 -7.63 -5.59 4.06
C ASN A 58 -9.16 -5.74 4.21
N VAL A 59 -9.86 -6.06 3.12
CA VAL A 59 -11.31 -6.24 3.05
C VAL A 59 -11.65 -7.62 2.45
N PRO A 60 -11.62 -8.70 3.25
CA PRO A 60 -11.73 -10.09 2.76
C PRO A 60 -13.08 -10.42 2.09
N ASN A 61 -14.12 -9.63 2.38
CA ASN A 61 -15.46 -9.70 1.78
C ASN A 61 -15.63 -8.76 0.57
N GLY A 62 -14.53 -8.16 0.09
CA GLY A 62 -14.52 -7.31 -1.09
C GLY A 62 -14.95 -8.08 -2.35
N LYS A 63 -15.66 -7.39 -3.24
CA LYS A 63 -16.22 -7.90 -4.47
C LYS A 63 -15.71 -7.08 -5.64
N ILE A 64 -15.60 -7.76 -6.79
CA ILE A 64 -15.25 -7.16 -8.07
C ILE A 64 -16.21 -7.73 -9.10
N GLU A 65 -16.97 -6.86 -9.77
CA GLU A 65 -17.88 -7.28 -10.84
C GLU A 65 -18.04 -6.19 -11.89
N VAL A 66 -18.39 -6.59 -13.12
CA VAL A 66 -18.81 -5.64 -14.14
C VAL A 66 -20.24 -5.20 -13.83
N ASP A 67 -20.44 -3.94 -13.49
CA ASP A 67 -21.76 -3.38 -13.23
C ASP A 67 -22.51 -3.13 -14.54
N ASN A 68 -21.87 -2.44 -15.49
CA ASN A 68 -22.44 -2.16 -16.80
C ASN A 68 -21.38 -2.10 -17.92
N GLU A 69 -21.86 -2.03 -19.17
CA GLU A 69 -21.04 -1.75 -20.36
C GLU A 69 -21.52 -0.42 -20.96
N LEU A 70 -20.61 0.55 -21.11
CA LEU A 70 -20.91 1.86 -21.67
C LEU A 70 -19.78 2.29 -22.61
N GLU A 71 -20.14 2.87 -23.77
CA GLU A 71 -19.17 3.51 -24.69
C GLU A 71 -18.00 2.62 -25.15
N GLY A 72 -18.20 1.29 -25.19
CA GLY A 72 -17.14 0.36 -25.57
C GLY A 72 -16.17 0.02 -24.43
N GLU A 73 -16.60 0.19 -23.18
CA GLU A 73 -15.86 -0.13 -21.97
C GLU A 73 -16.72 -0.99 -21.03
N HIS A 74 -16.07 -1.88 -20.27
CA HIS A 74 -16.67 -2.50 -19.08
C HIS A 74 -16.45 -1.57 -17.90
N ASN A 75 -17.51 -1.23 -17.18
CA ASN A 75 -17.43 -0.52 -15.90
C ASN A 75 -17.36 -1.55 -14.77
N VAL A 76 -16.20 -1.70 -14.16
CA VAL A 76 -15.93 -2.67 -13.10
C VAL A 76 -16.01 -1.99 -11.74
N HIS A 77 -16.87 -2.51 -10.86
CA HIS A 77 -17.06 -2.03 -9.50
C HIS A 77 -16.22 -2.82 -8.53
N VAL A 78 -15.42 -2.15 -7.71
CA VAL A 78 -14.71 -2.75 -6.57
C VAL A 78 -15.31 -2.21 -5.28
N TYR A 79 -15.87 -3.09 -4.44
CA TYR A 79 -16.65 -2.67 -3.28
C TYR A 79 -16.77 -3.74 -2.20
N GLU A 80 -17.27 -3.35 -1.03
CA GLU A 80 -17.73 -4.29 0.00
C GLU A 80 -19.20 -4.05 0.35
N VAL A 81 -19.84 -5.10 0.89
CA VAL A 81 -21.17 -5.00 1.51
C VAL A 81 -21.05 -5.31 2.98
N ARG A 82 -21.41 -4.35 3.82
CA ARG A 82 -21.39 -4.49 5.28
C ARG A 82 -22.71 -3.98 5.86
N ASN A 83 -23.41 -4.84 6.61
CA ASN A 83 -24.69 -4.52 7.25
C ASN A 83 -25.75 -3.96 6.27
N GLY A 84 -25.78 -4.48 5.04
CA GLY A 84 -26.72 -4.02 4.00
C GLY A 84 -26.32 -2.70 3.31
N HIS A 85 -25.17 -2.12 3.66
CA HIS A 85 -24.61 -0.95 2.99
C HIS A 85 -23.47 -1.36 2.04
N THR A 86 -23.46 -0.75 0.85
CA THR A 86 -22.38 -0.89 -0.12
C THR A 86 -21.38 0.26 0.05
N ALA A 87 -20.11 -0.07 0.33
CA ALA A 87 -19.01 0.89 0.34
C ALA A 87 -18.13 0.64 -0.88
N THR A 88 -18.11 1.61 -1.79
CA THR A 88 -17.29 1.55 -3.00
C THR A 88 -15.85 1.89 -2.68
N PHE A 89 -14.93 1.03 -3.07
CA PHE A 89 -13.51 1.36 -3.11
C PHE A 89 -13.21 2.22 -4.34
N ASN A 90 -13.54 1.72 -5.54
CA ASN A 90 -13.38 2.46 -6.78
C ASN A 90 -14.22 1.87 -7.92
N TRP A 91 -14.28 2.59 -9.03
CA TRP A 91 -14.76 2.13 -10.32
C TRP A 91 -13.60 2.11 -11.32
N TYR A 92 -13.60 1.13 -12.22
CA TYR A 92 -12.57 0.99 -13.25
C TYR A 92 -13.21 0.82 -14.62
N ARG A 93 -12.81 1.67 -15.56
CA ARG A 93 -13.17 1.56 -16.97
C ARG A 93 -12.16 0.68 -17.69
N VAL A 94 -12.64 -0.44 -18.24
CA VAL A 94 -11.81 -1.36 -19.01
C VAL A 94 -12.22 -1.32 -20.47
N SER A 95 -11.32 -0.86 -21.34
CA SER A 95 -11.58 -0.81 -22.78
C SER A 95 -11.89 -2.21 -23.31
N ILE A 96 -13.03 -2.36 -23.99
CA ILE A 96 -13.42 -3.62 -24.60
C ILE A 96 -12.48 -4.03 -25.75
N LYS A 97 -11.83 -3.04 -26.39
CA LYS A 97 -10.94 -3.27 -27.53
C LYS A 97 -9.50 -3.53 -27.12
N SER A 98 -8.95 -2.71 -26.21
CA SER A 98 -7.54 -2.79 -25.83
C SER A 98 -7.30 -3.52 -24.50
N GLY A 99 -8.33 -3.63 -23.66
CA GLY A 99 -8.17 -4.07 -22.27
C GLY A 99 -7.35 -3.11 -21.41
N GLU A 100 -7.19 -1.86 -21.84
CA GLU A 100 -6.65 -0.76 -21.03
C GLU A 100 -7.59 -0.51 -19.85
N VAL A 101 -7.03 -0.33 -18.65
CA VAL A 101 -7.79 -0.11 -17.42
C VAL A 101 -7.52 1.32 -16.94
N LYS A 102 -8.59 2.07 -16.63
CA LYS A 102 -8.52 3.42 -16.07
C LYS A 102 -9.37 3.51 -14.80
N PRO A 103 -8.82 4.00 -13.69
CA PRO A 103 -9.64 4.26 -12.51
C PRO A 103 -10.54 5.49 -12.76
N GLU A 104 -11.74 5.47 -12.18
CA GLU A 104 -12.61 6.66 -12.15
C GLU A 104 -12.11 7.66 -11.11
N PHE A 105 -11.58 7.17 -9.98
CA PHE A 105 -10.95 7.98 -8.94
C PHE A 105 -9.48 7.61 -8.80
N GLU A 106 -8.59 8.59 -8.85
CA GLU A 106 -7.17 8.38 -8.59
C GLU A 106 -6.99 7.74 -7.21
N VAL A 107 -6.46 6.51 -7.19
CA VAL A 107 -6.04 5.88 -5.94
C VAL A 107 -4.62 6.36 -5.71
N THR A 108 -4.47 7.42 -4.92
CA THR A 108 -3.14 7.79 -4.45
C THR A 108 -2.66 6.63 -3.57
N PRO A 109 -1.61 5.88 -3.96
CA PRO A 109 -1.03 4.91 -3.06
C PRO A 109 -0.72 5.64 -1.75
N SER A 110 -1.10 5.06 -0.61
CA SER A 110 -0.69 5.59 0.68
C SER A 110 0.82 5.41 0.75
N THR A 111 1.53 6.45 0.34
CA THR A 111 2.99 6.48 0.35
C THR A 111 3.41 6.71 1.78
N THR A 112 3.64 5.61 2.48
CA THR A 112 4.07 5.63 3.86
C THR A 112 5.59 5.52 3.96
N GLY A 113 6.17 6.20 4.94
CA GLY A 113 7.49 5.86 5.46
C GLY A 113 7.36 5.21 6.83
N THR A 114 8.47 4.68 7.35
CA THR A 114 8.50 3.95 8.62
C THR A 114 9.43 4.64 9.60
N ILE A 115 8.92 4.94 10.79
CA ILE A 115 9.73 5.46 11.89
C ILE A 115 10.10 4.34 12.85
N LEU A 116 11.40 4.21 13.11
CA LEU A 116 12.01 3.17 13.92
C LEU A 116 12.67 3.78 15.16
N GLY A 117 12.39 3.16 16.30
CA GLY A 117 12.96 3.56 17.58
C GLY A 117 12.80 2.50 18.65
N LYS A 118 13.23 2.84 19.86
CA LYS A 118 13.09 2.02 21.06
C LYS A 118 12.23 2.72 22.11
N LEU A 119 11.56 1.93 22.92
CA LEU A 119 10.89 2.37 24.13
C LEU A 119 11.88 2.20 25.31
N CYS A 120 12.44 3.30 25.83
CA CYS A 120 13.28 3.24 27.04
C CYS A 120 12.46 3.67 28.25
N TYR A 121 11.55 2.81 28.67
CA TYR A 121 10.80 3.09 29.88
C TYR A 121 11.70 3.04 31.11
N PRO A 122 11.42 3.83 32.17
CA PRO A 122 12.23 3.86 33.40
C PRO A 122 12.36 2.53 34.16
N SER A 123 11.69 1.48 33.69
CA SER A 123 11.73 0.11 34.21
C SER A 123 12.04 -0.85 33.07
N GLU A 124 12.63 -2.00 33.42
CA GLU A 124 12.76 -3.14 32.50
C GLU A 124 11.41 -3.69 32.04
N MET A 125 10.33 -3.41 32.78
CA MET A 125 8.97 -3.72 32.38
C MET A 125 8.38 -2.58 31.57
N LEU A 126 8.13 -2.82 30.28
CA LEU A 126 7.43 -1.91 29.39
C LEU A 126 5.93 -2.17 29.53
N PRO A 127 5.14 -1.27 30.15
CA PRO A 127 3.70 -1.47 30.29
C PRO A 127 3.01 -1.43 28.92
N PRO A 128 1.76 -1.90 28.80
CA PRO A 128 0.92 -1.58 27.64
C PRO A 128 0.71 -0.07 27.50
N GLY A 129 0.47 0.39 26.28
CA GLY A 129 0.28 1.80 25.98
C GLY A 129 0.09 2.04 24.49
N LYS A 130 0.35 3.28 24.06
CA LYS A 130 0.25 3.69 22.66
C LYS A 130 1.47 4.45 22.21
N ILE A 131 1.96 4.16 21.03
CA ILE A 131 2.89 5.05 20.33
C ILE A 131 2.03 6.01 19.53
N GLU A 132 2.22 7.30 19.76
CA GLU A 132 1.42 8.37 19.16
C GLU A 132 2.31 9.25 18.29
N ALA A 133 1.86 9.52 17.06
CA ALA A 133 2.51 10.43 16.15
C ALA A 133 1.55 11.59 15.84
N LYS A 134 1.93 12.81 16.21
CA LYS A 134 1.16 14.01 15.90
C LYS A 134 1.74 14.69 14.67
N ARG A 135 0.92 14.81 13.63
CA ARG A 135 1.28 15.52 12.40
C ARG A 135 1.27 17.02 12.64
N LEU A 136 2.31 17.72 12.18
CA LEU A 136 2.50 19.13 12.51
C LEU A 136 1.65 20.08 11.63
N SER A 137 1.22 19.63 10.45
CA SER A 137 0.43 20.45 9.52
C SER A 137 -1.01 20.67 9.98
N ASP A 138 -1.62 19.68 10.62
CA ASP A 138 -3.04 19.66 10.99
C ASP A 138 -3.30 19.30 12.46
N GLY A 139 -2.29 18.82 13.19
CA GLY A 139 -2.41 18.39 14.58
C GLY A 139 -3.06 17.02 14.77
N ASN A 140 -3.33 16.27 13.69
CA ASN A 140 -3.92 14.94 13.77
C ASN A 140 -2.97 13.96 14.47
N ILE A 141 -3.54 13.10 15.31
CA ILE A 141 -2.79 12.10 16.09
C ILE A 141 -3.10 10.70 15.54
N PHE A 142 -2.04 10.03 15.09
CA PHE A 142 -2.04 8.64 14.67
C PHE A 142 -1.56 7.78 15.84
N THR A 143 -2.15 6.59 16.00
CA THR A 143 -1.85 5.73 17.15
C THR A 143 -1.51 4.30 16.72
N GLN A 144 -0.45 3.75 17.29
CA GLN A 144 -0.10 2.34 17.23
C GLN A 144 -0.19 1.75 18.65
N ASP A 145 -1.05 0.76 18.85
CA ASP A 145 -1.17 0.09 20.14
C ASP A 145 0.09 -0.73 20.45
N TYR A 146 0.56 -0.62 21.69
CA TYR A 146 1.70 -1.39 22.20
C TYR A 146 1.23 -2.30 23.34
N PRO A 147 1.36 -3.63 23.21
CA PRO A 147 0.79 -4.56 24.19
C PRO A 147 1.56 -4.64 25.51
N GLY A 148 2.75 -4.04 25.61
CA GLY A 148 3.66 -4.24 26.74
C GLY A 148 4.58 -5.45 26.54
N ASN A 149 5.77 -5.43 27.14
CA ASN A 149 6.75 -6.49 26.93
C ASN A 149 6.40 -7.82 27.61
N GLN A 150 5.62 -7.78 28.69
CA GLN A 150 5.07 -8.97 29.33
C GLN A 150 4.01 -9.67 28.47
N ASN A 151 3.46 -8.99 27.46
CA ASN A 151 2.47 -9.53 26.53
C ASN A 151 3.04 -9.72 25.11
N GLY A 152 4.37 -9.91 24.99
CA GLY A 152 5.04 -10.16 23.72
C GLY A 152 5.46 -8.91 22.94
N GLY A 153 5.23 -7.71 23.49
CA GLY A 153 5.77 -6.47 22.94
C GLY A 153 7.30 -6.44 22.95
N LYS A 154 7.91 -5.97 21.86
CA LYS A 154 9.37 -5.77 21.81
C LYS A 154 9.73 -4.40 22.40
N SER A 155 11.00 -4.19 22.75
CA SER A 155 11.48 -2.86 23.14
C SER A 155 11.69 -1.93 21.94
N SER A 156 11.78 -2.48 20.73
CA SER A 156 11.80 -1.72 19.47
C SER A 156 10.41 -1.61 18.85
N TYR A 157 10.13 -0.50 18.18
CA TYR A 157 8.90 -0.29 17.43
C TYR A 157 9.19 0.10 15.98
N ALA A 158 8.16 -0.06 15.14
CA ALA A 158 8.11 0.40 13.77
C ALA A 158 6.72 1.00 13.51
N PHE A 159 6.67 2.30 13.22
CA PHE A 159 5.43 3.04 13.02
C PHE A 159 5.37 3.53 11.57
N GLU A 160 4.49 2.93 10.78
CA GLU A 160 4.20 3.34 9.40
C GLU A 160 3.24 4.53 9.40
N LEU A 161 3.62 5.59 8.69
CA LEU A 161 2.89 6.84 8.61
C LEU A 161 2.99 7.40 7.20
N GLU A 162 1.94 8.09 6.76
CA GLU A 162 1.96 8.87 5.52
C GLU A 162 3.03 9.96 5.56
N GLU A 163 3.45 10.42 4.39
CA GLU A 163 4.35 11.57 4.24
C GLU A 163 3.89 12.78 5.08
N GLY A 164 4.85 13.39 5.78
CA GLY A 164 4.60 14.55 6.63
C GLY A 164 5.63 14.70 7.74
N ASP A 165 5.50 15.80 8.48
CA ASP A 165 6.33 16.09 9.64
C ASP A 165 5.59 15.72 10.93
N TYR A 166 6.26 14.97 11.81
CA TYR A 166 5.65 14.44 13.02
C TYR A 166 6.51 14.67 14.27
N TYR A 167 5.83 14.83 15.41
CA TYR A 167 6.40 14.51 16.72
C TYR A 167 5.82 13.19 17.22
N ILE A 168 6.64 12.43 17.93
CA ILE A 168 6.28 11.09 18.41
C ILE A 168 6.47 11.02 19.91
N ARG A 169 5.56 10.31 20.57
CA ARG A 169 5.67 9.96 21.99
C ARG A 169 5.14 8.57 22.26
N TYR A 170 5.56 8.02 23.38
CA TYR A 170 4.96 6.85 23.99
C TYR A 170 4.02 7.31 25.10
N ASN A 171 2.75 6.91 25.04
CA ASN A 171 1.70 7.29 25.98
C ASN A 171 1.26 6.07 26.80
N VAL A 172 1.48 6.13 28.11
CA VAL A 172 1.01 5.13 29.07
C VAL A 172 -0.15 5.74 29.88
N ASP A 173 -1.36 5.29 29.58
CA ASP A 173 -2.60 5.66 30.27
C ASP A 173 -2.84 7.17 30.44
N ASN A 174 -2.35 8.01 29.52
CA ASN A 174 -2.37 9.48 29.60
C ASN A 174 -1.74 10.07 30.87
N LYS A 175 -0.91 9.29 31.56
CA LYS A 175 -0.26 9.68 32.84
C LYS A 175 1.23 9.83 32.71
N LEU A 176 1.84 9.08 31.79
CA LEU A 176 3.27 9.06 31.60
C LEU A 176 3.59 9.07 30.11
N PHE A 177 4.47 9.98 29.72
CA PHE A 177 4.85 10.16 28.32
C PHE A 177 6.36 10.04 28.16
N GLY A 178 6.79 9.24 27.19
CA GLY A 178 8.17 9.15 26.75
C GLY A 178 8.35 9.85 25.42
N TYR A 179 9.26 10.81 25.34
CA TYR A 179 9.52 11.54 24.10
C TYR A 179 10.87 11.17 23.50
N SER A 180 11.01 11.41 22.19
CA SER A 180 12.31 11.54 21.55
C SER A 180 12.70 13.00 21.52
N THR A 181 13.82 13.37 22.14
CA THR A 181 14.25 14.77 22.28
C THR A 181 15.70 14.93 21.82
N THR A 182 16.00 16.09 21.20
CA THR A 182 17.38 16.43 20.78
C THR A 182 18.27 16.81 21.96
N VAL A 183 17.66 17.13 23.09
CA VAL A 183 18.31 17.56 24.33
C VAL A 183 17.79 16.69 25.45
N CYS A 184 18.70 15.97 26.12
CA CYS A 184 18.39 15.03 27.20
C CYS A 184 17.65 13.77 26.71
N PRO A 185 18.24 13.00 25.79
CA PRO A 185 17.56 11.88 25.13
C PRO A 185 17.06 10.80 26.09
N THR A 186 17.65 10.68 27.29
CA THR A 186 17.18 9.75 28.34
C THR A 186 16.48 10.45 29.51
N GLY A 187 16.50 11.78 29.55
CA GLY A 187 16.01 12.61 30.65
C GLY A 187 16.83 12.54 31.96
N ASN A 188 17.64 11.48 32.14
CA ASN A 188 18.39 11.19 33.36
C ASN A 188 19.79 11.81 33.41
N GLU A 189 20.17 12.61 32.42
CA GLU A 189 21.47 13.27 32.43
C GLU A 189 21.51 14.29 33.59
N LYS A 190 22.62 14.32 34.34
CA LYS A 190 22.76 15.13 35.58
C LYS A 190 22.43 16.62 35.44
N THR A 191 22.42 17.15 34.22
CA THR A 191 22.16 18.57 33.93
C THR A 191 20.81 18.82 33.26
N CYS A 192 19.95 17.81 33.18
CA CYS A 192 18.81 17.81 32.26
C CYS A 192 17.45 17.96 32.92
N ALA A 193 17.12 17.20 33.97
CA ALA A 193 15.77 17.14 34.55
C ALA A 193 15.12 18.52 34.82
N ASP A 194 15.91 19.53 35.19
CA ASP A 194 15.37 20.72 35.85
C ASP A 194 15.52 22.06 35.11
N THR A 195 16.43 22.19 34.13
CA THR A 195 16.84 23.53 33.65
C THR A 195 16.74 23.76 32.14
N LYS A 196 16.64 22.70 31.33
CA LYS A 196 16.63 22.81 29.87
C LYS A 196 15.27 22.53 29.28
N GLN A 197 14.82 23.39 28.37
CA GLN A 197 13.66 23.14 27.53
C GLN A 197 13.91 21.88 26.69
N ARG A 198 12.94 20.95 26.69
CA ARG A 198 12.99 19.77 25.85
C ARG A 198 12.50 20.10 24.45
N ILE A 199 13.30 19.75 23.45
CA ILE A 199 12.98 19.96 22.05
C ILE A 199 12.72 18.58 21.41
N PRO A 200 11.49 18.27 21.01
CA PRO A 200 11.18 17.00 20.37
C PRO A 200 11.93 16.86 19.04
N VAL A 201 12.33 15.63 18.72
CA VAL A 201 12.91 15.30 17.40
C VAL A 201 11.77 15.25 16.39
N MET A 202 11.87 16.08 15.35
CA MET A 202 10.92 16.06 14.23
C MET A 202 11.26 14.91 13.29
N ALA A 203 10.25 14.10 12.96
CA ALA A 203 10.35 13.07 11.95
C ALA A 203 9.75 13.57 10.63
N ALA A 204 10.59 13.82 9.64
CA ALA A 204 10.17 14.19 8.28
C ALA A 204 10.01 12.91 7.44
N VAL A 205 8.83 12.30 7.51
CA VAL A 205 8.49 11.04 6.83
C VAL A 205 8.31 11.30 5.35
N LYS A 206 8.92 10.45 4.52
CA LYS A 206 8.76 10.44 3.06
C LYS A 206 8.42 9.03 2.58
N ASP A 207 7.88 8.93 1.38
CA ASP A 207 7.55 7.66 0.75
C ASP A 207 8.71 6.65 0.80
N GLY A 208 8.42 5.44 1.29
CA GLY A 208 9.35 4.32 1.37
C GLY A 208 10.57 4.56 2.26
N GLN A 209 10.66 5.68 2.97
CA GLN A 209 11.82 6.02 3.78
C GLN A 209 11.75 5.38 5.17
N GLU A 210 12.85 4.76 5.58
CA GLU A 210 13.07 4.40 6.98
C GLU A 210 13.78 5.52 7.75
N LEU A 211 13.13 6.02 8.79
CA LEU A 211 13.69 6.96 9.75
C LEU A 211 14.11 6.21 11.02
N LYS A 212 15.35 6.39 11.47
CA LYS A 212 15.93 5.64 12.60
C LYS A 212 16.30 6.56 13.76
N ASN A 213 16.48 5.97 14.94
CA ASN A 213 16.90 6.62 16.18
C ASN A 213 15.85 7.54 16.81
N TYR A 214 14.56 7.21 16.68
CA TYR A 214 13.47 7.90 17.36
C TYR A 214 13.16 7.24 18.69
N ASP A 215 14.16 7.19 19.56
CA ASP A 215 14.05 6.51 20.86
C ASP A 215 13.17 7.34 21.82
N LEU A 216 12.12 6.74 22.37
CA LEU A 216 11.09 7.35 23.22
C LEU A 216 11.44 7.13 24.70
N CYS A 217 12.39 7.93 25.16
CA CYS A 217 13.20 7.64 26.35
C CYS A 217 13.26 8.81 27.34
N ASP A 218 12.79 10.00 26.95
CA ASP A 218 12.70 11.14 27.85
C ASP A 218 11.37 11.15 28.61
N TYR A 219 11.42 10.66 29.86
CA TYR A 219 10.32 10.63 30.83
C TYR A 219 10.56 11.59 32.01
N PHE A 220 11.74 12.20 32.09
CA PHE A 220 12.21 12.92 33.27
C PHE A 220 12.30 14.42 32.97
N TYR A 221 11.13 15.02 32.82
CA TYR A 221 10.93 16.45 32.62
C TYR A 221 9.91 16.98 33.64
N LYS A 222 9.92 18.28 33.88
CA LYS A 222 8.91 19.01 34.65
C LYS A 222 7.83 19.52 33.70
N ASP A 223 6.62 19.75 34.22
CA ASP A 223 5.54 20.35 33.41
C ASP A 223 5.96 21.66 32.74
N SER A 224 6.81 22.45 33.40
CA SER A 224 7.34 23.72 32.87
C SER A 224 8.32 23.58 31.70
N ASN A 225 8.93 22.41 31.51
CA ASN A 225 9.90 22.16 30.43
C ASN A 225 9.57 20.95 29.57
N ALA A 226 8.36 20.39 29.72
CA ALA A 226 7.86 19.26 28.95
C ALA A 226 7.94 19.53 27.43
N PRO A 227 8.27 18.50 26.62
CA PRO A 227 8.20 18.62 25.17
C PRO A 227 6.81 19.08 24.73
N LYS A 228 6.75 20.05 23.82
CA LYS A 228 5.50 20.49 23.23
C LYS A 228 5.06 19.47 22.18
N PHE A 229 4.04 18.70 22.51
CA PHE A 229 3.39 17.74 21.61
C PHE A 229 2.21 18.40 20.89
#